data_AF-G1PZA2-F1
#
_entry.id   AF-G1PZA2-F1
#
_cell.length_a   1.000
_cell.length_b   1.000
_cell.length_c   1.000
_cell.angle_alpha   90.00
_cell.angle_beta   90.00
_cell.angle_gamma   90.00
#
_symmetry.space_group_name_H-M   'P 1'
#
loop_
_entity.id
_entity.type
_entity.pdbx_description
1 polymer ?
#
loop_
_entity_poly.entity_id
_entity_poly.type
_entity_poly.pdbx_seq_one_letter_code
_entity_poly.pdbx_strand_id
1 'polypeptide(L)'
;MALPSFLPAPTQVSQDQLEAEEKARSQRSRQTSLVASRRGPPPYGYRQGWVPRLVEDFGGGGAFPEIHVAQYPLDMGRKKQMSNALAIQVDAEGKIEYHAIARQGQSKNKVIFSKYTDQVPKEVMNADDSDLQRPDEEAITEITEKTRVSLETSVSQKVAAAMPVQFLPYTPSQQGMAFNSGAKQRVIRMVEIQKDPMHPPRFKINKEIPRGPPSPQAPVMHSPSRKMTVKAQQECKIPLCISNWKNAKGYTIPLDKRLAADGRGLQTVHINENFAKLAKALYSADRKAHEAVGMRAQVERKMAQKEKE
;
A
#
# COMPACT_ATOMS: atom_id res chain seq x y z
N MET A 1 23.70 22.63 -39.16
CA MET A 1 23.66 21.17 -38.96
C MET A 1 23.26 20.92 -37.51
N ALA A 2 22.12 20.28 -37.27
CA ALA A 2 21.50 20.25 -35.94
C ALA A 2 21.97 19.02 -35.14
N LEU A 3 22.27 19.25 -33.84
CA LEU A 3 22.70 18.26 -32.85
C LEU A 3 21.85 16.96 -32.69
N PRO A 4 20.53 16.89 -33.00
CA PRO A 4 19.76 15.65 -32.81
C PRO A 4 20.17 14.47 -33.71
N SER A 5 20.95 14.68 -34.79
CA SER A 5 21.37 13.57 -35.66
C SER A 5 22.56 12.75 -35.13
N PHE A 6 23.22 13.21 -34.06
CA PHE A 6 24.41 12.56 -33.48
C PHE A 6 24.14 11.78 -32.20
N LEU A 7 22.90 11.79 -31.69
CA LEU A 7 22.54 11.06 -30.47
C LEU A 7 21.79 9.77 -30.83
N PRO A 8 22.06 8.66 -30.11
CA PRO A 8 21.30 7.42 -30.29
C PRO A 8 19.82 7.67 -29.96
N ALA A 9 18.93 7.03 -30.72
CA ALA A 9 17.50 7.16 -30.51
C ALA A 9 17.13 6.79 -29.06
N PRO A 10 16.32 7.61 -28.37
CA PRO A 10 15.95 7.35 -26.98
C PRO A 10 15.22 6.00 -26.86
N THR A 11 15.67 5.16 -25.93
CA THR A 11 15.15 3.80 -25.74
C THR A 11 13.79 3.76 -25.03
N GLN A 12 13.37 4.88 -24.42
CA GLN A 12 12.06 5.01 -23.76
C GLN A 12 11.22 6.05 -24.50
N VAL A 13 10.14 5.58 -25.12
CA VAL A 13 9.14 6.42 -25.79
C VAL A 13 8.13 6.90 -24.75
N SER A 14 7.87 8.21 -24.67
CA SER A 14 6.84 8.74 -23.77
C SER A 14 5.44 8.35 -24.26
N GLN A 15 4.47 8.28 -23.35
CA GLN A 15 3.09 7.93 -23.69
C GLN A 15 2.50 8.88 -24.75
N ASP A 16 2.82 10.17 -24.69
CA ASP A 16 2.43 11.16 -25.71
C ASP A 16 3.00 10.86 -27.10
N GLN A 17 4.23 10.33 -27.18
CA GLN A 17 4.83 9.94 -28.45
C GLN A 17 4.20 8.67 -29.01
N LEU A 18 3.84 7.70 -28.15
CA LEU A 18 3.10 6.51 -28.56
C LEU A 18 1.69 6.87 -29.07
N GLU A 19 0.99 7.76 -28.37
CA GLU A 19 -0.32 8.25 -28.79
C GLU A 19 -0.22 9.09 -30.08
N ALA A 20 0.83 9.87 -30.26
CA ALA A 20 1.08 10.64 -31.49
C ALA A 20 1.42 9.72 -32.67
N GLU A 21 2.20 8.65 -32.44
CA GLU A 21 2.54 7.66 -33.46
C GLU A 21 1.32 6.81 -33.82
N GLU A 22 0.46 6.47 -32.85
CA GLU A 22 -0.82 5.79 -33.08
C GLU A 22 -1.81 6.69 -33.83
N LYS A 23 -1.87 8.00 -33.51
CA LYS A 23 -2.61 9.01 -34.28
C LYS A 23 -2.07 9.17 -35.71
N ALA A 24 -0.75 9.19 -35.89
CA ALA A 24 -0.13 9.28 -37.20
C ALA A 24 -0.37 8.00 -38.01
N ARG A 25 -0.38 6.82 -37.37
CA ARG A 25 -0.66 5.53 -38.00
C ARG A 25 -2.12 5.41 -38.40
N SER A 26 -3.05 5.87 -37.57
CA SER A 26 -4.47 5.95 -37.90
C SER A 26 -4.78 7.01 -38.97
N GLN A 27 -4.04 8.13 -39.01
CA GLN A 27 -4.12 9.12 -40.08
C GLN A 27 -3.51 8.63 -41.40
N ARG A 28 -2.37 7.93 -41.38
CA ARG A 28 -1.79 7.28 -42.57
C ARG A 28 -2.72 6.19 -43.11
N SER A 29 -3.35 5.42 -42.23
CA SER A 29 -4.39 4.47 -42.61
C SER A 29 -5.60 5.13 -43.29
N ARG A 30 -5.87 6.42 -43.04
CA ARG A 30 -6.94 7.18 -43.70
C ARG A 30 -6.52 7.77 -45.06
N GLN A 31 -5.23 7.96 -45.32
CA GLN A 31 -4.75 8.65 -46.52
C GLN A 31 -4.42 7.72 -47.70
N THR A 32 -4.29 6.40 -47.49
CA THR A 32 -3.97 5.43 -48.57
C THR A 32 -5.15 4.56 -49.01
N SER A 33 -6.39 4.93 -48.73
CA SER A 33 -7.54 4.21 -49.28
C SER A 33 -7.77 4.61 -50.74
N LEU A 34 -7.23 3.80 -51.67
CA LEU A 34 -7.90 3.57 -52.94
C LEU A 34 -9.37 3.28 -52.63
N VAL A 35 -10.29 4.00 -53.29
CA VAL A 35 -11.74 3.91 -53.05
C VAL A 35 -12.21 2.50 -53.41
N ALA A 36 -12.15 1.57 -52.45
CA ALA A 36 -12.91 0.34 -52.50
C ALA A 36 -14.38 0.75 -52.46
N SER A 37 -15.11 0.48 -53.55
CA SER A 37 -16.57 0.59 -53.55
C SER A 37 -17.10 -0.07 -52.28
N ARG A 38 -17.77 0.68 -51.41
CA ARG A 38 -18.34 0.15 -50.16
C ARG A 38 -19.11 -1.12 -50.47
N ARG A 39 -18.58 -2.30 -50.08
CA ARG A 39 -19.37 -3.54 -49.94
C ARG A 39 -20.19 -3.40 -48.67
N GLY A 40 -21.12 -2.44 -48.67
CA GLY A 40 -22.09 -2.31 -47.60
C GLY A 40 -23.22 -3.30 -47.83
N PRO A 41 -23.90 -3.74 -46.75
CA PRO A 41 -25.11 -4.53 -46.90
C PRO A 41 -26.15 -3.77 -47.76
N PRO A 42 -26.95 -4.46 -48.60
CA PRO A 42 -28.08 -3.85 -49.29
C PRO A 42 -29.02 -3.17 -48.28
N PRO A 43 -29.72 -2.08 -48.63
CA PRO A 43 -30.70 -1.46 -47.73
C PRO A 43 -31.83 -2.44 -47.37
N TYR A 44 -32.51 -2.17 -46.26
CA TYR A 44 -33.67 -2.96 -45.83
C TYR A 44 -34.71 -3.08 -46.96
N GLY A 45 -35.26 -4.28 -47.17
CA GLY A 45 -36.16 -4.60 -48.29
C GLY A 45 -35.46 -5.15 -49.55
N TYR A 46 -34.16 -4.91 -49.73
CA TYR A 46 -33.38 -5.38 -50.91
C TYR A 46 -32.37 -6.48 -50.57
N ARG A 47 -32.59 -7.21 -49.47
CA ARG A 47 -31.68 -8.24 -48.94
C ARG A 47 -32.10 -9.67 -49.29
N GLN A 48 -33.12 -9.82 -50.13
CA GLN A 48 -33.61 -11.14 -50.57
C GLN A 48 -32.53 -11.87 -51.37
N GLY A 49 -32.16 -13.08 -50.93
CA GLY A 49 -31.11 -13.89 -51.56
C GLY A 49 -29.66 -13.47 -51.25
N TRP A 50 -29.46 -12.39 -50.48
CA TRP A 50 -28.15 -11.98 -50.03
C TRP A 50 -27.84 -12.60 -48.66
N VAL A 51 -26.66 -13.21 -48.50
CA VAL A 51 -26.26 -13.88 -47.24
C VAL A 51 -24.88 -13.39 -46.81
N PRO A 52 -24.78 -12.65 -45.69
CA PRO A 52 -23.49 -12.21 -45.17
C PRO A 52 -22.71 -13.39 -44.57
N ARG A 53 -21.43 -13.53 -44.94
CA ARG A 53 -20.54 -14.58 -44.42
C ARG A 53 -19.31 -14.01 -43.72
N LEU A 54 -18.82 -12.88 -44.18
CA LEU A 54 -17.65 -12.19 -43.64
C LEU A 54 -18.09 -11.09 -42.66
N VAL A 55 -17.20 -10.71 -41.75
CA VAL A 55 -17.46 -9.63 -40.79
C VAL A 55 -17.64 -8.28 -41.50
N GLU A 56 -17.01 -8.10 -42.66
CA GLU A 56 -17.11 -6.89 -43.48
C GLU A 56 -18.48 -6.71 -44.15
N ASP A 57 -19.20 -7.82 -44.42
CA ASP A 57 -20.52 -7.80 -45.08
C ASP A 57 -21.59 -7.06 -44.25
N PHE A 58 -21.33 -6.86 -42.95
CA PHE A 58 -22.22 -6.16 -42.03
C PHE A 58 -22.04 -4.63 -42.02
N GLY A 59 -21.04 -4.07 -42.71
CA GLY A 59 -20.91 -2.63 -42.98
C GLY A 59 -20.88 -1.66 -41.78
N GLY A 60 -20.67 -2.19 -40.57
CA GLY A 60 -20.85 -1.46 -39.29
C GLY A 60 -21.35 -2.34 -38.16
N GLY A 61 -21.78 -3.56 -38.47
CA GLY A 61 -22.25 -4.56 -37.51
C GLY A 61 -23.77 -4.72 -37.57
N GLY A 62 -24.31 -5.51 -36.65
CA GLY A 62 -25.73 -5.89 -36.64
C GLY A 62 -26.00 -7.11 -37.51
N ALA A 63 -26.81 -8.03 -36.98
CA ALA A 63 -27.30 -9.20 -37.71
C ALA A 63 -28.69 -8.89 -38.28
N PHE A 64 -28.98 -9.39 -39.48
CA PHE A 64 -30.24 -9.15 -40.18
C PHE A 64 -31.25 -10.27 -39.87
N PRO A 65 -32.31 -10.01 -39.09
CA PRO A 65 -33.25 -11.04 -38.68
C PRO A 65 -34.04 -11.62 -39.87
N GLU A 66 -34.19 -10.87 -40.96
CA GLU A 66 -34.85 -11.34 -42.19
C GLU A 66 -34.06 -12.43 -42.95
N ILE A 67 -32.78 -12.61 -42.63
CA ILE A 67 -31.93 -13.66 -43.23
C ILE A 67 -31.83 -14.81 -42.22
N HIS A 68 -32.53 -15.92 -42.49
CA HIS A 68 -32.61 -17.09 -41.60
C HIS A 68 -31.33 -17.96 -41.63
N VAL A 69 -30.18 -17.33 -41.43
CA VAL A 69 -28.86 -17.96 -41.31
C VAL A 69 -28.20 -17.42 -40.04
N ALA A 70 -27.46 -18.27 -39.33
CA ALA A 70 -26.69 -17.84 -38.17
C ALA A 70 -25.61 -16.85 -38.58
N GLN A 71 -25.80 -15.60 -38.17
CA GLN A 71 -24.91 -14.48 -38.46
C GLN A 71 -24.11 -14.13 -37.20
N TYR A 72 -22.82 -13.86 -37.36
CA TYR A 72 -21.91 -13.57 -36.26
C TYR A 72 -21.14 -12.26 -36.48
N PRO A 73 -21.79 -11.08 -36.44
CA PRO A 73 -21.09 -9.81 -36.46
C PRO A 73 -20.07 -9.75 -35.32
N LEU A 74 -18.82 -9.37 -35.62
CA LEU A 74 -17.69 -9.33 -34.65
C LEU A 74 -17.46 -10.66 -33.90
N ASP A 75 -17.75 -11.80 -34.54
CA ASP A 75 -17.65 -13.15 -33.94
C ASP A 75 -18.49 -13.37 -32.67
N MET A 76 -19.46 -12.49 -32.41
CA MET A 76 -20.39 -12.62 -31.29
C MET A 76 -21.32 -13.82 -31.51
N GLY A 77 -21.65 -14.57 -30.45
CA GLY A 77 -22.58 -15.71 -30.52
C GLY A 77 -21.95 -17.04 -30.95
N ARG A 78 -20.68 -17.06 -31.35
CA ARG A 78 -19.92 -18.30 -31.56
C ARG A 78 -19.59 -18.94 -30.21
N LYS A 79 -19.62 -20.29 -30.16
CA LYS A 79 -19.12 -21.02 -28.99
C LYS A 79 -17.61 -20.81 -28.88
N LYS A 80 -17.17 -20.16 -27.80
CA LYS A 80 -15.76 -19.95 -27.50
C LYS A 80 -15.19 -21.14 -26.74
N GLN A 81 -13.87 -21.34 -26.87
CA GLN A 81 -13.14 -22.29 -26.03
C GLN A 81 -13.14 -21.82 -24.57
N MET A 82 -13.06 -22.75 -23.63
CA MET A 82 -12.93 -22.41 -22.21
C MET A 82 -11.61 -21.66 -21.98
N SER A 83 -11.68 -20.46 -21.42
CA SER A 83 -10.53 -19.62 -21.12
C SER A 83 -10.54 -19.17 -19.66
N ASN A 84 -9.37 -19.13 -19.01
CA ASN A 84 -9.21 -18.63 -17.64
C ASN A 84 -9.11 -17.10 -17.56
N ALA A 85 -9.24 -16.39 -18.69
CA ALA A 85 -9.17 -14.93 -18.73
C ALA A 85 -10.45 -14.31 -18.18
N LEU A 86 -10.30 -13.28 -17.34
CA LEU A 86 -11.42 -12.42 -16.96
C LEU A 86 -11.93 -11.68 -18.20
N ALA A 87 -13.25 -11.53 -18.33
CA ALA A 87 -13.85 -10.75 -19.40
C ALA A 87 -13.37 -9.29 -19.33
N ILE A 88 -12.97 -8.73 -20.47
CA ILE A 88 -12.61 -7.32 -20.57
C ILE A 88 -13.89 -6.51 -20.36
N GLN A 89 -13.90 -5.71 -19.29
CA GLN A 89 -14.98 -4.80 -18.95
C GLN A 89 -14.68 -3.41 -19.51
N VAL A 90 -15.73 -2.66 -19.82
CA VAL A 90 -15.66 -1.31 -20.39
C VAL A 90 -16.60 -0.43 -19.56
N ASP A 91 -16.15 0.77 -19.22
CA ASP A 91 -16.94 1.72 -18.44
C ASP A 91 -18.01 2.41 -19.30
N ALA A 92 -18.86 3.21 -18.66
CA ALA A 92 -19.90 3.98 -19.35
C ALA A 92 -19.34 4.99 -20.37
N GLU A 93 -18.07 5.40 -20.23
CA GLU A 93 -17.39 6.30 -21.14
C GLU A 93 -16.72 5.58 -22.32
N GLY A 94 -16.72 4.24 -22.34
CA GLY A 94 -16.12 3.44 -23.40
C GLY A 94 -14.63 3.13 -23.22
N LYS A 95 -14.04 3.41 -22.04
CA LYS A 95 -12.66 3.05 -21.71
C LYS A 95 -12.62 1.66 -21.08
N ILE A 96 -11.54 0.93 -21.36
CA ILE A 96 -11.32 -0.41 -20.81
C ILE A 96 -11.10 -0.32 -19.29
N GLU A 97 -11.87 -1.08 -18.53
CA GLU A 97 -11.78 -1.13 -17.07
C GLU A 97 -10.66 -2.05 -16.59
N TYR A 98 -9.42 -1.56 -16.67
CA TYR A 98 -8.27 -2.23 -16.03
C TYR A 98 -8.41 -2.32 -14.50
N HIS A 99 -9.34 -1.55 -13.92
CA HIS A 99 -9.72 -1.58 -12.51
C HIS A 99 -10.18 -2.97 -12.03
N ALA A 100 -10.79 -3.77 -12.91
CA ALA A 100 -11.26 -5.12 -12.60
C ALA A 100 -10.14 -6.04 -12.10
N ILE A 101 -8.90 -5.82 -12.55
CA ILE A 101 -7.71 -6.56 -12.09
C ILE A 101 -7.39 -6.23 -10.63
N ALA A 102 -7.38 -4.95 -10.28
CA ALA A 102 -7.11 -4.49 -8.90
C ALA A 102 -8.22 -4.90 -7.92
N ARG A 103 -9.46 -5.08 -8.41
CA ARG A 103 -10.62 -5.56 -7.63
C ARG A 103 -10.69 -7.07 -7.47
N GLN A 104 -9.79 -7.85 -8.06
CA GLN A 104 -9.84 -9.30 -7.98
C GLN A 104 -9.85 -9.76 -6.52
N GLY A 105 -10.82 -10.58 -6.13
CA GLY A 105 -10.98 -11.07 -4.74
C GLY A 105 -11.60 -10.07 -3.77
N GLN A 106 -12.05 -8.91 -4.23
CA GLN A 106 -12.76 -7.91 -3.43
C GLN A 106 -14.24 -7.84 -3.79
N SER A 107 -15.06 -7.31 -2.89
CA SER A 107 -16.46 -7.02 -3.21
C SER A 107 -16.57 -5.92 -4.27
N LYS A 108 -17.57 -6.00 -5.14
CA LYS A 108 -17.91 -4.97 -6.13
C LYS A 108 -18.12 -3.57 -5.53
N ASN A 109 -18.60 -3.52 -4.28
CA ASN A 109 -18.88 -2.27 -3.57
C ASN A 109 -17.64 -1.71 -2.85
N LYS A 110 -16.53 -2.45 -2.80
CA LYS A 110 -15.31 -1.96 -2.17
C LYS A 110 -14.65 -0.93 -3.10
N VAL A 111 -14.48 0.27 -2.58
CA VAL A 111 -13.77 1.35 -3.27
C VAL A 111 -12.27 1.05 -3.24
N ILE A 112 -11.64 1.06 -4.41
CA ILE A 112 -10.20 0.90 -4.62
C ILE A 112 -9.79 2.00 -5.57
N PHE A 113 -8.76 2.76 -5.22
CA PHE A 113 -8.20 3.78 -6.10
C PHE A 113 -7.13 3.15 -6.98
N SER A 114 -7.22 3.36 -8.28
CA SER A 114 -6.25 2.82 -9.24
C SER A 114 -6.07 3.69 -10.48
N LYS A 115 -6.95 4.66 -10.71
CA LYS A 115 -6.90 5.56 -11.86
C LYS A 115 -6.03 6.78 -11.50
N TYR A 116 -5.32 7.34 -12.46
CA TYR A 116 -4.55 8.58 -12.24
C TYR A 116 -5.45 9.75 -11.81
N THR A 117 -6.72 9.75 -12.25
CA THR A 117 -7.75 10.72 -11.80
C THR A 117 -7.93 10.74 -10.28
N ASP A 118 -7.62 9.63 -9.60
CA ASP A 118 -7.71 9.52 -8.14
C ASP A 118 -6.50 10.15 -7.43
N GLN A 119 -5.38 10.38 -8.13
CA GLN A 119 -4.18 11.06 -7.60
C GLN A 119 -4.24 12.57 -7.75
N VAL A 120 -5.05 13.07 -8.68
CA VAL A 120 -5.15 14.51 -8.94
C VAL A 120 -5.83 15.18 -7.74
N PRO A 121 -5.21 16.21 -7.13
CA PRO A 121 -5.83 16.92 -6.02
C PRO A 121 -7.11 17.59 -6.48
N LYS A 122 -8.17 17.46 -5.70
CA LYS A 122 -9.42 18.20 -5.91
C LYS A 122 -9.27 19.57 -5.26
N GLU A 123 -9.51 20.62 -6.02
CA GLU A 123 -9.44 22.00 -5.52
C GLU A 123 -10.67 22.30 -4.66
N VAL A 124 -10.45 22.84 -3.46
CA VAL A 124 -11.52 23.31 -2.58
C VAL A 124 -11.78 24.78 -2.92
N MET A 125 -12.89 25.05 -3.60
CA MET A 125 -13.23 26.39 -4.08
C MET A 125 -13.87 27.25 -2.98
N ASN A 126 -14.67 26.65 -2.09
CA ASN A 126 -15.39 27.34 -1.01
C ASN A 126 -15.23 26.60 0.32
N ALA A 127 -15.22 27.34 1.43
CA ALA A 127 -15.11 26.75 2.77
C ALA A 127 -16.39 26.04 3.24
N ASP A 128 -17.56 26.49 2.77
CA ASP A 128 -18.89 25.98 3.15
C ASP A 128 -19.47 25.03 2.07
N ASP A 129 -18.65 24.17 1.47
CA ASP A 129 -19.09 23.18 0.50
C ASP A 129 -19.90 22.06 1.17
N SER A 130 -21.10 21.78 0.66
CA SER A 130 -21.98 20.71 1.17
C SER A 130 -21.34 19.33 1.10
N ASP A 131 -20.43 19.09 0.14
CA ASP A 131 -19.76 17.79 -0.02
C ASP A 131 -18.73 17.50 1.10
N LEU A 132 -18.26 18.54 1.79
CA LEU A 132 -17.27 18.44 2.87
C LEU A 132 -17.89 18.50 4.26
N GLN A 133 -19.21 18.73 4.35
CA GLN A 133 -19.92 18.75 5.62
C GLN A 133 -20.00 17.35 6.22
N ARG A 134 -20.01 17.29 7.55
CA ARG A 134 -20.32 16.04 8.26
C ARG A 134 -21.77 15.69 7.96
N PRO A 135 -22.13 14.39 7.94
CA PRO A 135 -23.53 13.99 7.90
C PRO A 135 -24.33 14.63 9.02
N ASP A 136 -25.65 14.77 8.82
CA ASP A 136 -26.56 15.37 9.79
C ASP A 136 -26.48 14.71 11.17
N GLU A 137 -26.73 15.47 12.23
CA GLU A 137 -26.70 14.98 13.61
C GLU A 137 -27.68 13.80 13.81
N GLU A 138 -28.84 13.82 13.16
CA GLU A 138 -29.81 12.71 13.17
C GLU A 138 -29.27 11.43 12.52
N ALA A 139 -28.55 11.57 11.40
CA ALA A 139 -27.91 10.41 10.74
C ALA A 139 -26.78 9.84 11.62
N ILE A 140 -26.05 10.70 12.31
CA ILE A 140 -25.00 10.28 13.25
C ILE A 140 -25.61 9.51 14.43
N THR A 141 -26.71 9.97 15.02
CA THR A 141 -27.37 9.26 16.12
C THR A 141 -27.94 7.92 15.64
N GLU A 142 -28.53 7.86 14.45
CA GLU A 142 -29.02 6.61 13.85
C GLU A 142 -27.88 5.60 13.60
N ILE A 143 -26.76 6.03 13.01
CA ILE A 143 -25.59 5.18 12.77
C ILE A 143 -24.98 4.72 14.10
N THR A 144 -24.92 5.61 15.09
CA THR A 144 -24.41 5.29 16.43
C THR A 144 -25.24 4.21 17.08
N GLU A 145 -26.57 4.32 17.04
CA GLU A 145 -27.48 3.33 17.63
C GLU A 145 -27.40 1.98 16.90
N LYS A 146 -27.39 1.98 15.55
CA LYS A 146 -27.19 0.75 14.76
C LYS A 146 -25.85 0.06 15.08
N THR A 147 -24.79 0.85 15.24
CA THR A 147 -23.45 0.35 15.57
C THR A 147 -23.43 -0.21 17.00
N ARG A 148 -24.04 0.51 17.94
CA ARG A 148 -24.19 0.07 19.34
C ARG A 148 -24.90 -1.28 19.43
N VAL A 149 -26.07 -1.43 18.81
CA VAL A 149 -26.85 -2.68 18.81
C VAL A 149 -26.06 -3.84 18.19
N SER A 150 -25.32 -3.57 17.10
CA SER A 150 -24.48 -4.59 16.43
C SER A 150 -23.32 -5.05 17.32
N LEU A 151 -22.69 -4.13 18.05
CA LEU A 151 -21.63 -4.43 19.00
C LEU A 151 -22.17 -5.16 20.23
N GLU A 152 -23.30 -4.73 20.78
CA GLU A 152 -23.99 -5.41 21.89
C GLU A 152 -24.36 -6.85 21.51
N THR A 153 -24.81 -7.08 20.27
CA THR A 153 -25.09 -8.43 19.74
C THR A 153 -23.81 -9.28 19.66
N SER A 154 -22.69 -8.70 19.23
CA SER A 154 -21.41 -9.40 19.15
C SER A 154 -20.84 -9.74 20.53
N VAL A 155 -21.09 -8.88 21.52
CA VAL A 155 -20.72 -9.11 22.93
C VAL A 155 -21.63 -10.15 23.55
N SER A 156 -22.94 -10.08 23.34
CA SER A 156 -23.89 -11.06 23.88
C SER A 156 -23.67 -12.45 23.32
N GLN A 157 -23.26 -12.60 22.05
CA GLN A 157 -22.83 -13.89 21.49
C GLN A 157 -21.59 -14.48 22.19
N LYS A 158 -20.71 -13.65 22.74
CA LYS A 158 -19.59 -14.14 23.57
C LYS A 158 -20.05 -14.59 24.96
N VAL A 159 -21.20 -14.11 25.42
CA VAL A 159 -21.72 -14.32 26.79
C VAL A 159 -22.80 -15.40 26.84
N ALA A 160 -23.60 -15.56 25.78
CA ALA A 160 -24.79 -16.42 25.77
C ALA A 160 -24.54 -17.76 25.08
N ALA A 161 -25.21 -18.81 25.58
CA ALA A 161 -25.00 -20.19 25.16
C ALA A 161 -26.29 -20.95 24.79
N ALA A 162 -27.38 -20.28 24.40
CA ALA A 162 -28.58 -20.99 23.94
C ALA A 162 -29.47 -20.13 23.02
N MET A 163 -30.05 -20.78 22.02
CA MET A 163 -31.09 -20.28 21.12
C MET A 163 -32.41 -21.07 21.30
N PRO A 164 -33.57 -20.42 21.09
CA PRO A 164 -34.88 -21.08 21.13
C PRO A 164 -35.22 -21.84 19.83
N VAL A 165 -36.26 -22.68 19.88
CA VAL A 165 -36.79 -23.48 18.75
C VAL A 165 -37.34 -22.60 17.62
N GLN A 166 -37.01 -22.92 16.37
CA GLN A 166 -37.47 -22.16 15.18
C GLN A 166 -37.98 -23.08 14.07
N PHE A 167 -39.04 -22.67 13.37
CA PHE A 167 -39.55 -23.32 12.16
C PHE A 167 -39.11 -22.53 10.93
N LEU A 168 -38.45 -23.19 9.98
CA LEU A 168 -37.92 -22.56 8.78
C LEU A 168 -38.51 -23.21 7.52
N PRO A 169 -39.17 -22.45 6.62
CA PRO A 169 -39.55 -22.95 5.31
C PRO A 169 -38.30 -23.07 4.43
N TYR A 170 -38.10 -24.24 3.82
CA TYR A 170 -37.02 -24.52 2.90
C TYR A 170 -37.58 -24.88 1.53
N THR A 171 -37.12 -24.15 0.51
CA THR A 171 -37.39 -24.47 -0.90
C THR A 171 -36.16 -25.15 -1.48
N PRO A 172 -36.22 -26.46 -1.82
CA PRO A 172 -35.11 -27.15 -2.47
C PRO A 172 -34.80 -26.55 -3.85
N SER A 173 -33.50 -26.46 -4.19
CA SER A 173 -33.06 -26.05 -5.53
C SER A 173 -33.26 -27.14 -6.57
N GLN A 174 -33.09 -28.41 -6.17
CA GLN A 174 -33.46 -29.55 -7.00
C GLN A 174 -34.97 -29.80 -6.82
N GLN A 175 -35.72 -29.49 -7.88
CA GLN A 175 -37.16 -29.69 -7.94
C GLN A 175 -37.48 -30.82 -8.92
N GLY A 176 -38.43 -31.67 -8.57
CA GLY A 176 -38.96 -32.73 -9.42
C GLY A 176 -40.12 -33.43 -8.74
N MET A 177 -41.08 -33.96 -9.50
CA MET A 177 -42.28 -34.60 -8.92
C MET A 177 -41.95 -35.84 -8.07
N ALA A 178 -40.81 -36.48 -8.32
CA ALA A 178 -40.31 -37.61 -7.52
C ALA A 178 -39.65 -37.19 -6.19
N PHE A 179 -39.33 -35.90 -6.03
CA PHE A 179 -38.70 -35.36 -4.83
C PHE A 179 -39.72 -34.65 -3.94
N ASN A 180 -39.51 -34.71 -2.63
CA ASN A 180 -40.36 -34.05 -1.62
C ASN A 180 -41.86 -34.36 -1.77
N SER A 181 -42.20 -35.58 -2.20
CA SER A 181 -43.58 -36.04 -2.43
C SER A 181 -44.43 -35.09 -3.29
N GLY A 182 -43.81 -34.39 -4.24
CA GLY A 182 -44.47 -33.40 -5.10
C GLY A 182 -44.68 -32.01 -4.48
N ALA A 183 -44.29 -31.80 -3.22
CA ALA A 183 -44.36 -30.50 -2.56
C ALA A 183 -43.18 -29.60 -2.97
N LYS A 184 -43.46 -28.33 -3.26
CA LYS A 184 -42.43 -27.34 -3.64
C LYS A 184 -41.55 -26.90 -2.47
N GLN A 185 -42.05 -27.00 -1.24
CA GLN A 185 -41.36 -26.56 -0.02
C GLN A 185 -41.50 -27.60 1.08
N ARG A 186 -40.59 -27.56 2.05
CA ARG A 186 -40.67 -28.32 3.30
C ARG A 186 -40.43 -27.41 4.48
N VAL A 187 -41.18 -27.60 5.57
CA VAL A 187 -40.97 -26.85 6.81
C VAL A 187 -40.09 -27.69 7.72
N ILE A 188 -38.96 -27.13 8.14
CA ILE A 188 -38.00 -27.79 9.02
C ILE A 188 -38.10 -27.16 10.40
N ARG A 189 -38.32 -28.00 11.42
CA ARG A 189 -38.24 -27.60 12.81
C ARG A 189 -36.79 -27.76 13.29
N MET A 190 -36.10 -26.65 13.51
CA MET A 190 -34.76 -26.63 14.10
C MET A 190 -34.88 -26.52 15.62
N VAL A 191 -34.29 -27.48 16.34
CA VAL A 191 -34.19 -27.50 17.80
C VAL A 191 -32.71 -27.59 18.15
N GLU A 192 -32.23 -26.72 19.02
CA GLU A 192 -30.86 -26.82 19.54
C GLU A 192 -30.74 -28.07 20.41
N ILE A 193 -29.71 -28.88 20.16
CA ILE A 193 -29.43 -30.07 20.95
C ILE A 193 -28.98 -29.62 22.34
N GLN A 194 -29.65 -30.09 23.38
CA GLN A 194 -29.28 -29.79 24.77
C GLN A 194 -27.82 -30.18 25.02
N LYS A 195 -27.00 -29.20 25.39
CA LYS A 195 -25.58 -29.39 25.66
C LYS A 195 -25.39 -29.83 27.11
N ASP A 196 -24.74 -30.97 27.31
CA ASP A 196 -24.40 -31.48 28.64
C ASP A 196 -23.36 -30.54 29.31
N PRO A 197 -23.67 -29.97 30.50
CA PRO A 197 -22.74 -29.09 31.22
C PRO A 197 -21.47 -29.80 31.70
N MET A 198 -21.47 -31.13 31.85
CA MET A 198 -20.31 -31.91 32.30
C MET A 198 -19.46 -32.45 31.14
N HIS A 199 -19.89 -32.24 29.89
CA HIS A 199 -19.18 -32.76 28.73
C HIS A 199 -17.96 -31.87 28.39
N PRO A 200 -16.74 -32.41 28.34
CA PRO A 200 -15.53 -31.64 28.04
C PRO A 200 -15.48 -31.16 26.57
N PRO A 201 -14.60 -30.21 26.19
CA PRO A 201 -14.40 -29.81 24.80
C PRO A 201 -14.08 -30.99 23.87
N ARG A 202 -14.85 -31.15 22.78
CA ARG A 202 -14.74 -32.29 21.86
C ARG A 202 -13.48 -32.30 21.00
N PHE A 203 -12.97 -31.12 20.65
CA PHE A 203 -11.88 -30.97 19.67
C PHE A 203 -10.74 -30.13 20.22
N LYS A 204 -9.52 -30.42 19.75
CA LYS A 204 -8.33 -29.63 20.05
C LYS A 204 -8.36 -28.32 19.25
N ILE A 205 -8.47 -27.19 19.94
CA ILE A 205 -8.53 -25.84 19.32
C ILE A 205 -7.12 -25.27 19.07
N ASN A 206 -6.09 -25.82 19.70
CA ASN A 206 -4.71 -25.35 19.67
C ASN A 206 -3.93 -25.69 18.38
N LYS A 207 -4.62 -26.00 17.27
CA LYS A 207 -3.94 -26.22 16.00
C LYS A 207 -3.50 -24.87 15.42
N GLU A 208 -2.21 -24.57 15.51
CA GLU A 208 -1.63 -23.38 14.89
C GLU A 208 -1.58 -23.54 13.37
N ILE A 209 -2.26 -22.64 12.68
CA ILE A 209 -2.32 -22.58 11.22
C ILE A 209 -1.58 -21.30 10.81
N PRO A 210 -0.74 -21.30 9.76
CA PRO A 210 -0.16 -20.06 9.25
C PRO A 210 -1.27 -19.06 8.91
N ARG A 211 -0.97 -17.77 9.07
CA ARG A 211 -1.93 -16.73 8.67
C ARG A 211 -2.28 -16.94 7.19
N GLY A 212 -3.58 -16.87 6.89
CA GLY A 212 -4.06 -16.89 5.51
C GLY A 212 -3.47 -15.75 4.70
N PRO A 213 -3.56 -15.83 3.35
CA PRO A 213 -3.10 -14.74 2.51
C PRO A 213 -3.83 -13.44 2.87
N PRO A 214 -3.15 -12.29 2.85
CA PRO A 214 -3.80 -11.01 3.06
C PRO A 214 -4.79 -10.75 1.92
N SER A 215 -5.66 -9.76 2.12
CA SER A 215 -6.44 -9.22 1.01
C SER A 215 -5.50 -8.77 -0.12
N PRO A 216 -5.88 -8.95 -1.40
CA PRO A 216 -5.13 -8.46 -2.55
C PRO A 216 -4.54 -7.07 -2.31
N GLN A 217 -3.26 -6.89 -2.65
CA GLN A 217 -2.56 -5.63 -2.40
C GLN A 217 -3.23 -4.50 -3.19
N ALA A 218 -3.51 -3.40 -2.50
CA ALA A 218 -4.07 -2.22 -3.15
C ALA A 218 -3.03 -1.58 -4.09
N PRO A 219 -3.46 -1.01 -5.23
CA PRO A 219 -2.58 -0.23 -6.09
C PRO A 219 -1.91 0.91 -5.32
N VAL A 220 -0.61 1.07 -5.52
CA VAL A 220 0.17 2.08 -4.80
C VAL A 220 0.18 3.38 -5.59
N MET A 221 -0.47 4.41 -5.04
CA MET A 221 -0.69 5.70 -5.70
C MET A 221 0.40 6.72 -5.34
N HIS A 222 1.65 6.39 -5.68
CA HIS A 222 2.78 7.31 -5.46
C HIS A 222 2.84 8.39 -6.54
N SER A 223 3.32 9.57 -6.15
CA SER A 223 3.87 10.53 -7.11
C SER A 223 5.02 9.91 -7.91
N PRO A 224 5.35 10.43 -9.11
CA PRO A 224 6.51 9.98 -9.87
C PRO A 224 7.78 9.94 -9.02
N SER A 225 8.61 8.90 -9.21
CA SER A 225 9.82 8.73 -8.42
C SER A 225 10.77 9.91 -8.60
N ARG A 226 11.24 10.48 -7.48
CA ARG A 226 12.24 11.54 -7.52
C ARG A 226 13.56 10.96 -8.01
N LYS A 227 14.24 11.67 -8.92
CA LYS A 227 15.56 11.27 -9.41
C LYS A 227 16.57 11.35 -8.27
N MET A 228 17.14 10.21 -7.89
CA MET A 228 18.20 10.14 -6.90
C MET A 228 19.53 10.55 -7.54
N THR A 229 20.25 11.49 -6.92
CA THR A 229 21.62 11.81 -7.36
C THR A 229 22.61 10.85 -6.71
N VAL A 230 23.71 10.55 -7.41
CA VAL A 230 24.78 9.68 -6.87
C VAL A 230 25.35 10.26 -5.57
N LYS A 231 25.46 11.60 -5.50
CA LYS A 231 25.89 12.32 -4.30
C LYS A 231 24.96 12.06 -3.10
N ALA A 232 23.64 12.23 -3.28
CA ALA A 232 22.68 11.95 -2.21
C ALA A 232 22.73 10.49 -1.73
N GLN A 233 22.88 9.55 -2.67
CA GLN A 233 23.02 8.14 -2.32
C GLN A 233 24.30 7.85 -1.51
N GLN A 234 25.41 8.52 -1.84
CA GLN A 234 26.68 8.38 -1.12
C GLN A 234 26.63 9.02 0.28
N GLU A 235 26.00 10.18 0.41
CA GLU A 235 25.80 10.85 1.71
C GLU A 235 24.92 10.03 2.65
N CYS A 236 23.91 9.33 2.10
CA CYS A 236 23.07 8.42 2.87
C CYS A 236 23.71 7.04 3.12
N LYS A 237 24.97 6.81 2.75
CA LYS A 237 25.65 5.54 3.01
C LYS A 237 26.08 5.47 4.47
N ILE A 238 25.30 4.73 5.27
CA ILE A 238 25.58 4.53 6.69
C ILE A 238 26.82 3.62 6.84
N PRO A 239 27.87 4.04 7.57
CA PRO A 239 29.05 3.21 7.82
C PRO A 239 28.71 2.01 8.71
N LEU A 240 29.50 0.94 8.58
CA LEU A 240 29.34 -0.28 9.39
C LEU A 240 29.62 0.02 10.87
N CYS A 241 28.75 -0.45 11.76
CA CYS A 241 28.92 -0.28 13.21
C CYS A 241 29.96 -1.27 13.75
N ILE A 242 31.15 -0.79 14.10
CA ILE A 242 32.16 -1.55 14.83
C ILE A 242 32.07 -1.18 16.30
N SER A 243 31.60 -2.11 17.13
CA SER A 243 31.39 -1.84 18.56
C SER A 243 32.61 -2.27 19.39
N ASN A 244 32.91 -1.49 20.44
CA ASN A 244 33.99 -1.80 21.39
C ASN A 244 33.64 -2.91 22.39
N TRP A 245 32.36 -3.32 22.45
CA TRP A 245 31.85 -4.26 23.47
C TRP A 245 31.37 -5.59 22.89
N LYS A 246 30.66 -5.56 21.76
CA LYS A 246 30.00 -6.73 21.18
C LYS A 246 30.54 -7.05 19.79
N ASN A 247 31.00 -8.29 19.63
CA ASN A 247 31.35 -8.89 18.36
C ASN A 247 30.68 -10.26 18.24
N ALA A 248 29.38 -10.25 17.94
CA ALA A 248 28.55 -11.46 17.99
C ALA A 248 29.03 -12.58 17.04
N LYS A 249 29.63 -12.21 15.91
CA LYS A 249 30.15 -13.15 14.90
C LYS A 249 31.65 -13.40 15.03
N GLY A 250 32.33 -12.83 16.04
CA GLY A 250 33.75 -13.08 16.31
C GLY A 250 34.71 -12.62 15.21
N TYR A 251 34.36 -11.61 14.39
CA TYR A 251 35.22 -11.15 13.31
C TYR A 251 36.56 -10.60 13.82
N THR A 252 37.66 -10.97 13.16
CA THR A 252 38.96 -10.34 13.37
C THR A 252 38.99 -9.01 12.62
N ILE A 253 38.89 -7.91 13.36
CA ILE A 253 38.87 -6.56 12.81
C ILE A 253 40.22 -5.91 13.13
N PRO A 254 40.92 -5.33 12.13
CA PRO A 254 42.18 -4.66 12.36
C PRO A 254 42.00 -3.43 13.27
N LEU A 255 43.06 -3.06 13.98
CA LEU A 255 43.01 -2.03 15.02
C LEU A 255 42.62 -0.65 14.49
N ASP A 256 43.05 -0.31 13.27
CA ASP A 256 42.71 0.96 12.60
C ASP A 256 41.19 1.10 12.44
N LYS A 257 40.48 0.06 12.01
CA LYS A 257 39.02 0.09 11.83
C LYS A 257 38.27 0.01 13.15
N ARG A 258 38.82 -0.63 14.19
CA ARG A 258 38.24 -0.64 15.54
C ARG A 258 38.26 0.74 16.18
N LEU A 259 39.37 1.46 16.02
CA LEU A 259 39.56 2.80 16.58
C LEU A 259 38.98 3.90 15.68
N ALA A 260 38.64 3.61 14.42
CA ALA A 260 38.16 4.61 13.46
C ALA A 260 36.89 5.36 13.91
N ALA A 261 35.99 4.69 14.65
CA ALA A 261 34.77 5.31 15.18
C ALA A 261 34.99 6.06 16.50
N ASP A 262 36.19 5.98 17.08
CA ASP A 262 36.51 6.56 18.37
C ASP A 262 36.87 8.04 18.23
N GLY A 263 35.90 8.91 18.51
CA GLY A 263 36.06 10.37 18.42
C GLY A 263 37.03 10.99 19.44
N ARG A 264 37.70 10.20 20.30
CA ARG A 264 38.68 10.70 21.27
C ARG A 264 39.81 11.48 20.63
N GLY A 265 40.23 11.11 19.41
CA GLY A 265 41.25 11.85 18.66
C GLY A 265 40.81 13.23 18.16
N LEU A 266 39.49 13.48 18.08
CA LEU A 266 38.93 14.79 17.72
C LEU A 266 38.78 15.71 18.94
N GLN A 267 38.85 15.17 20.16
CA GLN A 267 38.75 15.94 21.39
C GLN A 267 40.12 16.52 21.77
N THR A 268 40.27 17.83 21.60
CA THR A 268 41.45 18.57 22.09
C THR A 268 41.28 18.87 23.58
N VAL A 269 42.23 18.41 24.41
CA VAL A 269 42.27 18.74 25.84
C VAL A 269 42.78 20.17 26.01
N HIS A 270 41.92 21.06 26.48
CA HIS A 270 42.29 22.45 26.78
C HIS A 270 42.55 22.60 28.27
N ILE A 271 43.73 23.12 28.65
CA ILE A 271 44.10 23.38 30.04
C ILE A 271 43.98 24.88 30.30
N ASN A 272 43.27 25.27 31.37
CA ASN A 272 43.07 26.66 31.74
C ASN A 272 44.37 27.27 32.33
N GLU A 273 44.75 28.47 31.88
CA GLU A 273 45.91 29.22 32.40
C GLU A 273 45.83 29.53 33.91
N ASN A 274 44.62 29.54 34.48
CA ASN A 274 44.43 29.73 35.92
C ASN A 274 45.11 28.63 36.74
N PHE A 275 45.28 27.41 36.20
CA PHE A 275 46.06 26.37 36.86
C PHE A 275 47.53 26.79 37.03
N ALA A 276 48.11 27.46 36.04
CA ALA A 276 49.47 27.98 36.15
C ALA A 276 49.58 29.15 37.13
N LYS A 277 48.58 30.04 37.17
CA LYS A 277 48.52 31.14 38.16
C LYS A 277 48.39 30.59 39.58
N LEU A 278 47.53 29.60 39.79
CA LEU A 278 47.33 28.95 41.08
C LEU A 278 48.61 28.23 41.55
N ALA A 279 49.25 27.45 40.67
CA ALA A 279 50.48 26.73 41.00
C ALA A 279 51.60 27.70 41.43
N LYS A 280 51.76 28.83 40.73
CA LYS A 280 52.73 29.88 41.09
C LYS A 280 52.39 30.56 42.41
N ALA A 281 51.11 30.85 42.64
CA ALA A 281 50.66 31.45 43.89
C ALA A 281 50.92 30.54 45.09
N LEU A 282 50.60 29.24 44.97
CA LEU A 282 50.86 28.24 46.01
C LEU A 282 52.35 28.07 46.28
N TYR A 283 53.19 27.99 45.24
CA TYR A 283 54.65 27.91 45.40
C TYR A 283 55.23 29.13 46.12
N SER A 284 54.72 30.33 45.81
CA SER A 284 55.14 31.56 46.47
C SER A 284 54.66 31.63 47.93
N ALA A 285 53.44 31.15 48.21
CA ALA A 285 52.89 31.07 49.55
C ALA A 285 53.67 30.08 50.42
N ASP A 286 54.03 28.92 49.88
CA ASP A 286 54.82 27.90 50.56
C ASP A 286 56.21 28.42 50.97
N ARG A 287 56.92 29.08 50.05
CA ARG A 287 58.21 29.70 50.34
C ARG A 287 58.10 30.74 51.48
N LYS A 288 57.10 31.62 51.42
CA LYS A 288 56.87 32.63 52.47
C LYS A 288 56.50 31.99 53.81
N ALA A 289 55.74 30.90 53.80
CA ALA A 289 55.41 30.16 55.01
C ALA A 289 56.66 29.57 55.67
N HIS A 290 57.55 28.95 54.88
CA HIS A 290 58.84 28.44 55.36
C HIS A 290 59.75 29.53 55.93
N GLU A 291 59.87 30.68 55.24
CA GLU A 291 60.63 31.83 55.73
C GLU A 291 60.06 32.35 57.07
N ALA A 292 58.74 32.51 57.17
CA ALA A 292 58.08 32.96 58.40
C ALA A 292 58.22 31.96 59.56
N VAL A 293 58.18 30.65 59.30
CA VAL A 293 58.45 29.61 60.32
C VAL A 293 59.92 29.65 60.75
N GLY A 294 60.86 29.79 59.81
CA GLY A 294 62.28 29.92 60.11
C GLY A 294 62.60 31.15 60.97
N MET A 295 62.03 32.30 60.63
CA MET A 295 62.18 33.53 61.41
C MET A 295 61.58 33.39 62.82
N ARG A 296 60.37 32.82 62.95
CA ARG A 296 59.75 32.55 64.27
C ARG A 296 60.62 31.64 65.11
N ALA A 297 61.12 30.54 64.55
CA ALA A 297 62.01 29.63 65.27
C ALA A 297 63.32 30.32 65.70
N GLN A 298 63.86 31.24 64.91
CA GLN A 298 65.06 32.00 65.28
C GLN A 298 64.78 33.02 66.40
N VAL A 299 63.63 33.69 66.37
CA VAL A 299 63.20 34.62 67.44
C VAL A 299 62.93 33.87 68.74
N GLU A 300 62.20 32.76 68.70
CA GLU A 300 61.93 31.91 69.86
C GLU A 300 63.25 31.41 70.49
N ARG A 301 64.21 30.96 69.66
CA ARG A 301 65.55 30.60 70.16
C ARG A 301 66.27 31.76 70.84
N LYS A 302 66.19 32.98 70.28
CA LYS A 302 66.81 34.18 70.89
C LYS A 302 66.13 34.58 72.21
N MET A 303 64.81 34.50 72.29
CA MET A 303 64.06 34.76 73.52
C MET A 303 64.40 33.72 74.59
N ALA A 304 64.42 32.43 74.23
CA ALA A 304 64.80 31.34 75.13
C ALA A 304 66.28 31.42 75.59
N GLN A 305 67.17 32.01 74.79
CA GLN A 305 68.55 32.31 75.22
C GLN A 305 68.59 33.46 76.22
N LYS A 306 67.83 34.54 75.98
CA LYS A 306 67.71 35.68 76.91
C LYS A 306 67.02 35.34 78.23
N GLU A 307 66.14 34.35 78.25
CA GLU A 307 65.45 33.88 79.47
C GLU A 307 66.34 32.93 80.31
N LYS A 308 67.42 32.41 79.72
CA LYS A 308 68.43 31.59 80.41
C LYS A 308 69.62 32.39 80.95
N GLU A 309 69.80 33.63 80.49
CA GLU A 309 70.66 34.66 81.11
C GLU A 309 69.94 35.29 82.30
#